data_AF-A0A9P6CTK5-F1
#
_entry.id   AF-A0A9P6CTK5-F1
#
_cell.length_a   1.000
_cell.length_b   1.000
_cell.length_c   1.000
_cell.angle_alpha   90.00
_cell.angle_beta   90.00
_cell.angle_gamma   90.00
#
_symmetry.space_group_name_H-M   'P 1'
#
loop_
_entity.id
_entity.type
_entity.pdbx_description
1 polymer ?
#
loop_
_entity_poly.entity_id
_entity_poly.type
_entity_poly.pdbx_seq_one_letter_code
_entity_poly.pdbx_strand_id
1 'polypeptide(L)'
;FRRNLVLLGIDEAHVLDPWGKDFRQAYRQIGLLRNRLPAHTSLVAVTATLCPGKETRSLCSALNLKPGAYHEIRQSSERPNVRMIFKTLTHGLGGYDFPDIAWVFKRGVKAVVYCRTIDLGFRVAYYGWRQYTHGSRPLENVRLWSAVTSPSYNARTLDLFKNNEDTSVIVATIAFGMGMNLKNITDSINLGLPSTFNGLIQQNGRAGRNMDMEARGWTYVRSLAKLKCWTAFQDTWCASF
;
A
#
# COMPACT_ATOMS: atom_id res chain seq x y z
N PHE A 1 33.85 7.96 -16.74
CA PHE A 1 32.46 7.94 -16.24
C PHE A 1 31.46 7.49 -17.31
N ARG A 2 31.12 8.31 -18.32
CA ARG A 2 30.07 7.98 -19.33
C ARG A 2 30.26 6.63 -20.04
N ARG A 3 31.48 6.26 -20.43
CA ARG A 3 31.79 4.95 -21.06
C ARG A 3 31.52 3.74 -20.16
N ASN A 4 31.38 3.94 -18.85
CA ASN A 4 31.20 2.87 -17.88
C ASN A 4 29.73 2.77 -17.41
N LEU A 5 28.83 3.60 -17.97
CA LEU A 5 27.43 3.62 -17.56
C LEU A 5 26.62 2.58 -18.33
N VAL A 6 26.36 1.45 -17.70
CA VAL A 6 25.71 0.29 -18.35
C VAL A 6 24.18 0.29 -18.23
N LEU A 7 23.64 0.85 -17.14
CA LEU A 7 22.22 0.71 -16.81
C LEU A 7 21.67 1.96 -16.10
N LEU A 8 20.47 2.37 -16.49
CA LEU A 8 19.59 3.25 -15.72
C LEU A 8 18.43 2.41 -15.18
N GLY A 9 18.34 2.29 -13.85
CA GLY A 9 17.23 1.64 -13.16
C GLY A 9 16.24 2.66 -12.60
N ILE A 10 14.95 2.45 -12.82
CA ILE A 10 13.85 3.24 -12.27
C ILE A 10 12.95 2.33 -11.47
N ASP A 11 12.95 2.50 -10.16
CA ASP A 11 12.02 1.82 -9.26
C ASP A 11 10.76 2.66 -9.04
N GLU A 12 9.66 2.01 -8.68
CA GLU A 12 8.32 2.59 -8.51
C GLU A 12 7.90 3.45 -9.72
N ALA A 13 8.15 2.93 -10.92
CA ALA A 13 7.98 3.68 -12.17
C ALA A 13 6.56 4.22 -12.40
N HIS A 14 5.53 3.64 -11.75
CA HIS A 14 4.16 4.16 -11.81
C HIS A 14 4.03 5.61 -11.29
N VAL A 15 4.99 6.09 -10.50
CA VAL A 15 5.04 7.48 -10.02
C VAL A 15 5.23 8.49 -11.16
N LEU A 16 5.76 8.05 -12.30
CA LEU A 16 5.97 8.88 -13.49
C LEU A 16 4.68 9.19 -14.24
N ASP A 17 3.54 8.58 -13.87
CA ASP A 17 2.28 8.77 -14.57
C ASP A 17 1.82 10.24 -14.50
N PRO A 18 1.72 10.95 -15.64
CA PRO A 18 1.34 12.37 -15.69
C PRO A 18 -0.07 12.68 -15.14
N TRP A 19 -0.92 11.67 -14.93
CA TRP A 19 -2.28 11.83 -14.38
C TRP A 19 -2.32 11.94 -12.85
N GLY A 20 -1.20 11.70 -12.17
CA GLY A 20 -1.07 11.94 -10.73
C GLY A 20 -1.06 13.42 -10.41
N LYS A 21 -2.16 13.94 -9.85
CA LYS A 21 -2.23 15.30 -9.30
C LYS A 21 -1.19 15.41 -8.16
N ASP A 22 -0.26 16.36 -8.30
CA ASP A 22 0.69 16.86 -7.30
C ASP A 22 1.98 16.07 -7.01
N PHE A 23 2.30 14.98 -7.71
CA PHE A 23 3.52 14.22 -7.37
C PHE A 23 4.78 14.70 -8.14
N ARG A 24 5.70 15.35 -7.40
CA ARG A 24 7.10 15.71 -7.72
C ARG A 24 7.40 15.96 -9.21
N GLN A 25 7.29 17.21 -9.65
CA GLN A 25 7.62 17.64 -11.02
C GLN A 25 8.98 17.13 -11.54
N ALA A 26 9.96 16.93 -10.66
CA ALA A 26 11.27 16.35 -11.00
C ALA A 26 11.19 14.97 -11.66
N TYR A 27 10.19 14.15 -11.34
CA TYR A 27 10.02 12.82 -11.94
C TYR A 27 9.72 12.89 -13.44
N ARG A 28 8.99 13.91 -13.89
CA ARG A 28 8.73 14.14 -15.33
C ARG A 28 10.01 14.37 -16.13
N GLN A 29 11.09 14.80 -15.47
CA GLN A 29 12.39 15.04 -16.09
C GLN A 29 13.22 13.76 -16.26
N ILE A 30 12.83 12.64 -15.63
CA ILE A 30 13.57 11.37 -15.71
C ILE A 30 13.59 10.85 -17.15
N GLY A 31 12.52 11.03 -17.91
CA GLY A 31 12.49 10.71 -19.34
C GLY A 31 13.55 11.45 -20.16
N LEU A 32 13.80 12.72 -19.82
CA LEU A 32 14.82 13.53 -20.49
C LEU A 32 16.24 13.08 -20.17
N LEU A 33 16.46 12.47 -18.99
CA LEU A 33 17.76 11.94 -18.60
C LEU A 33 18.25 10.94 -19.64
N ARG A 34 17.37 10.08 -20.15
CA ARG A 34 17.70 9.07 -21.17
C ARG A 34 18.36 9.68 -22.41
N ASN A 35 17.89 10.85 -22.85
CA ASN A 35 18.46 11.53 -24.02
C ASN A 35 19.88 12.07 -23.76
N ARG A 36 20.31 12.14 -22.50
CA ARG A 36 21.66 12.57 -22.09
C ARG A 36 22.59 11.40 -21.78
N LEU A 37 22.08 10.17 -21.77
CA LEU A 37 22.87 8.97 -21.52
C LEU A 37 23.51 8.45 -22.82
N PRO A 38 24.65 7.76 -22.72
CA PRO A 38 25.23 7.06 -23.86
C PRO A 38 24.24 6.07 -24.50
N ALA A 39 24.32 5.90 -25.82
CA ALA A 39 23.43 5.01 -26.57
C ALA A 39 23.50 3.53 -26.12
N HIS A 40 24.60 3.11 -25.49
CA HIS A 40 24.78 1.75 -24.99
C HIS A 40 24.13 1.51 -23.61
N THR A 41 23.66 2.55 -22.92
CA THR A 41 23.07 2.39 -21.58
C THR A 41 21.65 1.85 -21.69
N SER A 42 21.40 0.68 -21.10
CA SER A 42 20.06 0.10 -21.01
C SER A 42 19.18 0.83 -19.99
N LEU A 43 17.87 0.81 -20.19
CA LEU A 43 16.88 1.32 -19.25
C LEU A 43 16.03 0.17 -18.72
N VAL A 44 15.90 0.07 -17.41
CA VAL A 44 14.98 -0.85 -16.74
C VAL A 44 14.07 -0.05 -15.84
N ALA A 45 12.76 -0.18 -16.04
CA ALA A 45 11.74 0.44 -15.22
C ALA A 45 10.88 -0.65 -14.58
N VAL A 46 10.76 -0.64 -13.26
CA VAL A 46 10.02 -1.64 -12.48
C VAL A 46 8.93 -0.98 -11.65
N THR A 47 7.81 -1.67 -11.52
CA THR A 47 6.66 -1.24 -10.72
C THR A 47 5.75 -2.43 -10.44
N ALA A 48 5.12 -2.44 -9.26
CA ALA A 48 4.18 -3.49 -8.88
C ALA A 48 2.71 -3.16 -9.25
N THR A 49 2.37 -1.87 -9.42
CA THR A 49 0.97 -1.40 -9.37
C THR A 49 0.60 -0.53 -10.58
N LEU A 50 0.96 -0.97 -11.80
CA LEU A 50 0.62 -0.27 -13.03
C LEU A 50 -0.46 -1.03 -13.82
N CYS A 51 -1.61 -0.41 -14.01
CA CYS A 51 -2.69 -0.98 -14.82
C CYS A 51 -2.28 -1.10 -16.29
N PRO A 52 -2.72 -2.14 -17.00
CA PRO A 52 -2.55 -2.22 -18.45
C PRO A 52 -3.34 -1.10 -19.14
N GLY A 53 -2.96 -0.77 -20.38
CA GLY A 53 -3.68 0.21 -21.19
C GLY A 53 -3.12 1.62 -21.06
N LYS A 54 -3.94 2.58 -20.62
CA LYS A 54 -3.62 4.02 -20.71
C LYS A 54 -2.44 4.40 -19.81
N GLU A 55 -2.38 3.84 -18.62
CA GLU A 55 -1.35 4.07 -17.62
C GLU A 55 0.01 3.54 -18.10
N THR A 56 0.07 2.30 -18.59
CA THR A 56 1.27 1.75 -19.24
C THR A 56 1.74 2.61 -20.42
N ARG A 57 0.83 3.01 -21.32
CA ARG A 57 1.19 3.88 -22.45
C ARG A 57 1.73 5.23 -22.00
N SER A 58 1.14 5.81 -20.96
CA SER A 58 1.57 7.09 -20.39
C SER A 58 2.96 6.98 -19.78
N LEU A 59 3.25 5.90 -19.05
CA LEU A 59 4.58 5.61 -18.53
C LEU A 59 5.62 5.43 -19.64
N CYS A 60 5.31 4.60 -20.64
CA CYS A 60 6.22 4.37 -21.77
C CYS A 60 6.52 5.68 -22.51
N SER A 61 5.49 6.50 -22.75
CA SER A 61 5.66 7.83 -23.35
C SER A 61 6.55 8.74 -22.50
N ALA A 62 6.32 8.80 -21.19
CA ALA A 62 7.13 9.60 -20.26
C ALA A 62 8.61 9.15 -20.24
N LEU A 63 8.89 7.86 -20.45
CA LEU A 63 10.25 7.29 -20.54
C LEU A 63 10.83 7.28 -21.97
N ASN A 64 10.11 7.86 -22.93
CA ASN A 64 10.46 7.84 -24.36
C ASN A 64 10.65 6.41 -24.92
N LEU A 65 9.96 5.42 -24.34
CA LEU A 65 9.95 4.04 -24.81
C LEU A 65 9.05 3.93 -26.04
N LYS A 66 9.68 3.69 -27.20
CA LYS A 66 8.96 3.55 -28.47
C LYS A 66 8.43 2.12 -28.62
N PRO A 67 7.18 1.92 -29.10
CA PRO A 67 6.67 0.59 -29.41
C PRO A 67 7.65 -0.22 -30.26
N GLY A 68 7.86 -1.50 -29.91
CA GLY A 68 8.83 -2.39 -30.59
C GLY A 68 10.30 -2.20 -30.19
N ALA A 69 10.63 -1.17 -29.41
CA ALA A 69 11.99 -0.89 -28.94
C ALA A 69 12.19 -1.20 -27.44
N TYR A 70 11.27 -1.97 -26.83
CA TYR A 70 11.35 -2.42 -25.45
C TYR A 70 10.63 -3.76 -25.27
N HIS A 71 11.00 -4.47 -24.19
CA HIS A 71 10.28 -5.65 -23.74
C HIS A 71 9.38 -5.29 -22.57
N GLU A 72 8.09 -5.60 -22.67
CA GLU A 72 7.15 -5.53 -21.53
C GLU A 72 7.03 -6.91 -20.90
N ILE A 73 7.40 -7.02 -19.62
CA ILE A 73 7.20 -8.22 -18.83
C ILE A 73 6.14 -7.90 -17.78
N ARG A 74 5.01 -8.61 -17.84
CA ARG A 74 3.90 -8.45 -16.91
C ARG A 74 3.58 -9.78 -16.26
N GLN A 75 3.58 -9.79 -14.93
CA GLN A 75 3.18 -10.94 -14.13
C GLN A 75 1.84 -10.68 -13.44
N SER A 76 1.14 -11.76 -13.10
CA SER A 76 -0.10 -11.68 -12.33
C SER A 76 0.15 -11.07 -10.95
N SER A 77 -0.79 -10.21 -10.51
CA SER A 77 -0.82 -9.69 -9.13
C SER A 77 -1.61 -10.60 -8.18
N GLU A 78 -2.01 -11.78 -8.64
CA GLU A 78 -2.80 -12.73 -7.86
C GLU A 78 -2.06 -13.15 -6.58
N ARG A 79 -2.82 -13.18 -5.49
CA ARG A 79 -2.37 -13.60 -4.16
C ARG A 79 -3.36 -14.64 -3.66
N PRO A 80 -3.22 -15.93 -4.04
CA PRO A 80 -4.18 -16.96 -3.67
C PRO A 80 -4.31 -17.15 -2.15
N ASN A 81 -3.27 -16.80 -1.41
CA ASN A 81 -3.24 -16.86 0.05
C ASN A 81 -3.87 -15.62 0.73
N VAL A 82 -4.32 -14.60 -0.01
CA VAL A 82 -4.92 -13.37 0.54
C VAL A 82 -6.40 -13.29 0.18
N ARG A 83 -7.27 -13.48 1.16
CA ARG A 83 -8.72 -13.32 0.99
C ARG A 83 -9.13 -11.85 1.09
N MET A 84 -9.72 -11.32 0.02
CA MET A 84 -10.29 -9.97 0.01
C MET A 84 -11.71 -10.00 0.60
N ILE A 85 -11.97 -9.19 1.64
CA ILE A 85 -13.23 -9.18 2.37
C ILE A 85 -13.75 -7.74 2.47
N PHE A 86 -15.00 -7.53 2.05
CA PHE A 86 -15.69 -6.25 2.15
C PHE A 86 -16.78 -6.33 3.21
N LYS A 87 -16.83 -5.35 4.11
CA LYS A 87 -17.86 -5.23 5.15
C LYS A 87 -18.44 -3.83 5.17
N THR A 88 -19.73 -3.73 5.48
CA THR A 88 -20.35 -2.44 5.75
C THR A 88 -20.02 -2.02 7.19
N LEU A 89 -19.61 -0.76 7.38
CA LEU A 89 -19.46 -0.17 8.71
C LEU A 89 -20.82 -0.10 9.39
N THR A 90 -20.89 -0.59 10.62
CA THR A 90 -22.07 -0.43 11.47
C THR A 90 -22.03 0.89 12.24
N HIS A 91 -20.83 1.46 12.42
CA HIS A 91 -20.62 2.71 13.14
C HIS A 91 -19.91 3.77 12.27
N GLY A 92 -20.22 5.04 12.52
CA GLY A 92 -19.57 6.15 11.84
C GLY A 92 -18.11 6.33 12.25
N LEU A 93 -17.23 6.71 11.31
CA LEU A 93 -15.81 6.98 11.57
C LEU A 93 -15.55 8.35 12.22
N GLY A 94 -16.58 9.04 12.71
CA GLY A 94 -16.45 10.38 13.32
C GLY A 94 -16.18 10.37 14.82
N GLY A 95 -16.49 9.26 15.51
CA GLY A 95 -16.34 9.13 16.96
C GLY A 95 -15.00 8.56 17.41
N TYR A 96 -14.95 8.10 18.66
CA TYR A 96 -13.78 7.47 19.29
C TYR A 96 -13.95 5.97 19.51
N ASP A 97 -15.10 5.41 19.11
CA ASP A 97 -15.41 3.99 19.25
C ASP A 97 -15.48 3.33 17.87
N PHE A 98 -14.77 2.21 17.72
CA PHE A 98 -14.63 1.48 16.46
C PHE A 98 -14.92 -0.03 16.65
N PRO A 99 -16.14 -0.40 17.07
CA PRO A 99 -16.48 -1.78 17.40
C PRO A 99 -16.33 -2.75 16.21
N ASP A 100 -16.51 -2.25 14.98
CA ASP A 100 -16.33 -3.04 13.74
C ASP A 100 -14.91 -3.64 13.60
N ILE A 101 -13.91 -3.05 14.25
CA ILE A 101 -12.51 -3.51 14.24
C ILE A 101 -11.98 -3.88 15.63
N ALA A 102 -12.83 -3.93 16.66
CA ALA A 102 -12.43 -4.28 18.02
C ALA A 102 -11.67 -5.61 18.10
N TRP A 103 -12.07 -6.57 17.29
CA TRP A 103 -11.47 -7.91 17.20
C TRP A 103 -9.99 -7.91 16.81
N VAL A 104 -9.47 -6.81 16.24
CA VAL A 104 -8.06 -6.66 15.85
C VAL A 104 -7.18 -6.38 17.06
N PHE A 105 -7.70 -5.74 18.11
CA PHE A 105 -6.96 -5.31 19.29
C PHE A 105 -6.91 -6.41 20.37
N LYS A 106 -6.40 -7.58 20.00
CA LYS A 106 -6.22 -8.73 20.90
C LYS A 106 -4.88 -9.41 20.64
N ARG A 107 -4.38 -10.14 21.64
CA ARG A 107 -3.14 -10.93 21.50
C ARG A 107 -3.24 -11.94 20.35
N GLY A 108 -2.13 -12.21 19.69
CA GLY A 108 -2.04 -13.17 18.58
C GLY A 108 -2.51 -12.67 17.22
N VAL A 109 -3.11 -11.47 17.14
CA VAL A 109 -3.40 -10.82 15.85
C VAL A 109 -2.20 -9.98 15.42
N LYS A 110 -1.80 -10.05 14.15
CA LYS A 110 -0.75 -9.18 13.57
C LYS A 110 -1.35 -8.42 12.40
N ALA A 111 -1.73 -7.19 12.65
CA ALA A 111 -2.56 -6.42 11.73
C ALA A 111 -2.04 -5.01 11.44
N VAL A 112 -2.44 -4.50 10.28
CA VAL A 112 -2.26 -3.11 9.90
C VAL A 112 -3.63 -2.49 9.64
N VAL A 113 -3.92 -1.35 10.27
CA VAL A 113 -5.17 -0.62 10.10
C VAL A 113 -4.91 0.69 9.37
N TYR A 114 -5.29 0.76 8.10
CA TYR A 114 -5.19 1.94 7.26
C TYR A 114 -6.30 2.94 7.53
N CYS A 115 -5.88 4.16 7.85
CA CYS A 115 -6.70 5.32 8.11
C CYS A 115 -6.41 6.40 7.05
N ARG A 116 -7.46 7.06 6.55
CA ARG A 116 -7.33 8.10 5.52
C ARG A 116 -6.64 9.38 6.03
N THR A 117 -6.81 9.70 7.30
CA THR A 117 -6.25 10.91 7.92
C THR A 117 -5.45 10.53 9.17
N ILE A 118 -4.51 11.41 9.53
CA ILE A 118 -3.72 11.27 10.76
C ILE A 118 -4.63 11.33 11.99
N ASP A 119 -5.62 12.23 11.99
CA ASP A 119 -6.65 12.34 13.04
C ASP A 119 -7.38 11.00 13.27
N LEU A 120 -7.88 10.37 12.20
CA LEU A 120 -8.56 9.08 12.32
C LEU A 120 -7.61 8.02 12.86
N GLY A 121 -6.35 8.02 12.41
CA GLY A 121 -5.31 7.13 12.93
C GLY A 121 -5.10 7.28 14.44
N PHE A 122 -5.06 8.51 14.96
CA PHE A 122 -4.97 8.77 16.39
C PHE A 122 -6.18 8.25 17.16
N ARG A 123 -7.40 8.51 16.67
CA ARG A 123 -8.64 8.05 17.33
C ARG A 123 -8.72 6.52 17.37
N VAL A 124 -8.34 5.85 16.29
CA VAL A 124 -8.29 4.38 16.21
C VAL A 124 -7.21 3.80 17.13
N ALA A 125 -6.01 4.41 17.18
CA ALA A 125 -4.96 3.98 18.10
C ALA A 125 -5.40 4.13 19.56
N TYR A 126 -6.03 5.27 19.90
CA TYR A 126 -6.60 5.53 21.23
C TYR A 126 -7.67 4.49 21.61
N TYR A 127 -8.59 4.20 20.70
CA TYR A 127 -9.58 3.14 20.90
C TYR A 127 -8.90 1.79 21.17
N GLY A 128 -7.90 1.43 20.35
CA GLY A 128 -7.12 0.21 20.53
C GLY A 128 -6.43 0.13 21.89
N TRP A 129 -5.84 1.23 22.36
CA TRP A 129 -5.21 1.27 23.69
C TRP A 129 -6.18 0.99 24.82
N ARG A 130 -7.45 1.42 24.69
CA ARG A 130 -8.52 1.14 25.65
C ARG A 130 -9.00 -0.32 25.62
N GLN A 131 -8.78 -1.05 24.52
CA GLN A 131 -9.20 -2.46 24.41
C GLN A 131 -8.26 -3.42 25.15
N TYR A 132 -6.98 -3.05 25.35
CA TYR A 132 -6.04 -3.87 26.10
C TYR A 132 -6.21 -3.64 27.60
N THR A 133 -6.43 -4.73 28.37
CA THR A 133 -6.63 -4.70 29.82
C THR A 133 -5.32 -4.63 30.62
N HIS A 134 -5.43 -4.38 31.93
CA HIS A 134 -4.32 -4.27 32.89
C HIS A 134 -3.30 -5.41 32.77
N GLY A 135 -2.01 -5.08 32.80
CA GLY A 135 -0.90 -6.02 32.58
C GLY A 135 -0.42 -6.09 31.12
N SER A 136 -1.20 -5.55 30.17
CA SER A 136 -0.75 -5.33 28.80
C SER A 136 0.10 -4.05 28.73
N ARG A 137 0.93 -3.91 27.68
CA ARG A 137 1.60 -2.64 27.33
C ARG A 137 0.90 -2.00 26.11
N PRO A 138 -0.28 -1.37 26.25
CA PRO A 138 -1.07 -0.90 25.11
C PRO A 138 -0.29 -0.02 24.11
N LEU A 139 0.58 0.86 24.61
CA LEU A 139 1.41 1.75 23.79
C LEU A 139 2.50 1.03 22.99
N GLU A 140 2.85 -0.19 23.40
CA GLU A 140 3.70 -1.10 22.61
C GLU A 140 2.84 -1.96 21.68
N ASN A 141 1.64 -2.36 22.13
CA ASN A 141 0.77 -3.26 21.40
C ASN A 141 0.07 -2.64 20.19
N VAL A 142 -0.24 -1.35 20.27
CA VAL A 142 -0.86 -0.56 19.21
C VAL A 142 0.02 0.64 18.91
N ARG A 143 0.56 0.67 17.69
CA ARG A 143 1.54 1.68 17.25
C ARG A 143 0.97 2.52 16.12
N LEU A 144 1.06 3.84 16.23
CA LEU A 144 0.71 4.74 15.11
C LEU A 144 1.87 4.82 14.10
N TRP A 145 1.59 4.87 12.80
CA TRP A 145 2.57 5.16 11.76
C TRP A 145 2.02 6.18 10.77
N SER A 146 2.67 7.34 10.69
CA SER A 146 2.22 8.39 9.77
C SER A 146 3.37 9.32 9.40
N ALA A 147 3.09 10.37 8.62
CA ALA A 147 4.10 11.36 8.26
C ALA A 147 4.65 12.15 9.45
N VAL A 148 3.97 12.14 10.61
CA VAL A 148 4.42 12.86 11.82
C VAL A 148 5.21 11.99 12.80
N THR A 149 5.35 10.68 12.55
CA THR A 149 6.13 9.80 13.44
C THR A 149 7.62 9.87 13.13
N SER A 150 8.45 9.96 14.17
CA SER A 150 9.90 10.10 14.01
C SER A 150 10.55 8.79 13.49
N PRO A 151 11.72 8.87 12.83
CA PRO A 151 12.46 7.68 12.40
C PRO A 151 12.76 6.70 13.55
N SER A 152 13.14 7.20 14.73
CA SER A 152 13.44 6.37 15.90
C SER A 152 12.18 5.67 16.44
N TYR A 153 11.04 6.37 16.46
CA TYR A 153 9.75 5.77 16.84
C TYR A 153 9.33 4.68 15.84
N ASN A 154 9.52 4.92 14.54
CA ASN A 154 9.21 3.97 13.47
C ASN A 154 10.12 2.74 13.55
N ALA A 155 11.42 2.92 13.79
CA ALA A 155 12.36 1.81 14.01
C ALA A 155 11.94 0.93 15.19
N ARG A 156 11.60 1.53 16.35
CA ARG A 156 11.07 0.81 17.52
C ARG A 156 9.74 0.11 17.21
N THR A 157 8.88 0.72 16.41
CA THR A 157 7.59 0.11 16.00
C THR A 157 7.82 -1.16 15.17
N LEU A 158 8.79 -1.15 14.25
CA LEU A 158 9.13 -2.35 13.47
C LEU A 158 9.73 -3.45 14.34
N ASP A 159 10.62 -3.08 15.26
CA ASP A 159 11.24 -4.02 16.20
C ASP A 159 10.18 -4.70 17.08
N LEU A 160 9.32 -3.91 17.74
CA LEU A 160 8.19 -4.42 18.52
C LEU A 160 7.29 -5.33 17.68
N PHE A 161 6.88 -4.90 16.49
CA PHE A 161 5.98 -5.70 15.66
C PHE A 161 6.58 -7.03 15.19
N LYS A 162 7.91 -7.10 15.02
CA LYS A 162 8.62 -8.33 14.65
C LYS A 162 8.84 -9.25 15.83
N ASN A 163 9.36 -8.70 16.93
CA ASN A 163 9.97 -9.47 18.02
C ASN A 163 9.07 -9.62 19.25
N ASN A 164 8.04 -8.77 19.39
CA ASN A 164 7.09 -8.85 20.49
C ASN A 164 5.79 -9.51 20.02
N GLU A 165 5.46 -10.67 20.58
CA GLU A 165 4.22 -11.40 20.28
C GLU A 165 2.96 -10.63 20.71
N ASP A 166 3.06 -9.83 21.77
CA ASP A 166 1.97 -8.96 22.24
C ASP A 166 1.78 -7.73 21.35
N THR A 167 2.78 -7.36 20.54
CA THR A 167 2.64 -6.25 19.60
C THR A 167 1.84 -6.64 18.38
N SER A 168 0.57 -6.22 18.37
CA SER A 168 -0.41 -6.77 17.45
C SER A 168 -0.79 -5.85 16.31
N VAL A 169 -0.81 -4.53 16.51
CA VAL A 169 -1.49 -3.63 15.55
C VAL A 169 -0.65 -2.41 15.22
N ILE A 170 -0.48 -2.15 13.92
CA ILE A 170 0.01 -0.86 13.44
C ILE A 170 -1.15 -0.09 12.81
N VAL A 171 -1.49 1.04 13.39
CA VAL A 171 -2.47 1.98 12.82
C VAL A 171 -1.72 2.96 11.93
N ALA A 172 -2.05 2.99 10.65
CA ALA A 172 -1.22 3.61 9.62
C ALA A 172 -1.99 4.54 8.70
N THR A 173 -1.33 5.58 8.20
CA THR A 173 -1.76 6.24 6.94
C THR A 173 -1.05 5.60 5.74
N ILE A 174 -1.29 6.13 4.54
CA ILE A 174 -0.61 5.70 3.29
C ILE A 174 0.93 5.75 3.44
N ALA A 175 1.47 6.54 4.37
CA ALA A 175 2.90 6.62 4.66
C ALA A 175 3.56 5.28 5.06
N PHE A 176 2.80 4.32 5.59
CA PHE A 176 3.26 2.95 5.88
C PHE A 176 3.52 2.12 4.60
N GLY A 177 3.26 2.71 3.44
CA GLY A 177 3.37 2.11 2.11
C GLY A 177 4.81 1.80 1.65
N MET A 178 5.75 2.69 1.90
CA MET A 178 7.03 2.67 1.19
C MET A 178 8.07 1.80 1.90
N GLY A 179 8.66 0.83 1.19
CA GLY A 179 9.88 0.12 1.63
C GLY A 179 9.74 -0.86 2.81
N MET A 180 8.52 -1.11 3.28
CA MET A 180 8.31 -1.98 4.44
C MET A 180 8.12 -3.45 4.05
N ASN A 181 8.94 -4.35 4.58
CA ASN A 181 8.83 -5.80 4.43
C ASN A 181 8.55 -6.50 5.78
N LEU A 182 7.28 -6.59 6.17
CA LEU A 182 6.81 -7.38 7.30
C LEU A 182 6.12 -8.64 6.77
N LYS A 183 6.64 -9.82 7.12
CA LYS A 183 6.13 -11.11 6.64
C LYS A 183 5.01 -11.68 7.50
N ASN A 184 4.93 -11.25 8.75
CA ASN A 184 4.03 -11.76 9.77
C ASN A 184 2.68 -11.03 9.84
N ILE A 185 2.32 -10.19 8.86
CA ILE A 185 1.01 -9.52 8.83
C ILE A 185 -0.04 -10.53 8.34
N THR A 186 -1.01 -10.85 9.19
CA THR A 186 -2.15 -11.74 8.88
C THR A 186 -3.34 -10.95 8.35
N ASP A 187 -3.51 -9.70 8.80
CA ASP A 187 -4.69 -8.89 8.51
C ASP A 187 -4.32 -7.47 8.09
N SER A 188 -4.76 -7.07 6.90
CA SER A 188 -4.73 -5.66 6.49
C SER A 188 -6.15 -5.13 6.50
N ILE A 189 -6.39 -4.00 7.17
CA ILE A 189 -7.71 -3.43 7.36
C ILE A 189 -7.73 -2.02 6.77
N ASN A 190 -8.64 -1.76 5.84
CA ASN A 190 -8.92 -0.43 5.30
C ASN A 190 -10.20 0.14 5.95
N LEU A 191 -10.07 1.26 6.68
CA LEU A 191 -11.21 2.03 7.18
C LEU A 191 -11.66 3.04 6.12
N GLY A 192 -12.59 2.60 5.28
CA GLY A 192 -13.02 3.30 4.07
C GLY A 192 -12.31 2.77 2.83
N LEU A 193 -12.82 3.17 1.66
CA LEU A 193 -12.15 2.89 0.40
C LEU A 193 -10.91 3.77 0.25
N PRO A 194 -9.78 3.21 -0.20
CA PRO A 194 -8.65 3.98 -0.69
C PRO A 194 -9.06 4.85 -1.88
N SER A 195 -8.22 5.83 -2.24
CA SER A 195 -8.52 6.72 -3.36
C SER A 195 -8.48 6.03 -4.72
N THR A 196 -7.73 4.92 -4.85
CA THR A 196 -7.55 4.17 -6.10
C THR A 196 -7.59 2.66 -5.84
N PHE A 197 -8.00 1.90 -6.85
CA PHE A 197 -8.03 0.43 -6.79
C PHE A 197 -6.63 -0.15 -6.56
N ASN A 198 -5.61 0.41 -7.20
CA ASN A 198 -4.22 0.01 -6.96
C ASN A 198 -3.80 0.24 -5.51
N GLY A 199 -4.25 1.33 -4.88
CA GLY A 199 -4.03 1.57 -3.45
C GLY A 199 -4.65 0.47 -2.60
N LEU A 200 -5.88 0.04 -2.93
CA LEU A 200 -6.56 -1.07 -2.25
C LEU A 200 -5.80 -2.39 -2.36
N ILE A 201 -5.38 -2.76 -3.57
CA ILE A 201 -4.60 -3.99 -3.79
C ILE A 201 -3.24 -3.91 -3.07
N GLN A 202 -2.56 -2.78 -3.15
CA GLN A 202 -1.26 -2.59 -2.49
C GLN A 202 -1.36 -2.63 -0.96
N GLN A 203 -2.41 -2.06 -0.38
CA GLN A 203 -2.65 -2.06 1.05
C GLN A 203 -3.03 -3.47 1.53
N ASN A 204 -4.02 -4.11 0.90
CA ASN A 204 -4.44 -5.46 1.28
C ASN A 204 -3.33 -6.50 1.05
N GLY A 205 -2.56 -6.37 -0.03
CA GLY A 205 -1.41 -7.23 -0.35
C GLY A 205 -0.22 -7.08 0.59
N ARG A 206 -0.30 -6.24 1.64
CA ARG A 206 0.70 -6.25 2.71
C ARG A 206 0.54 -7.42 3.67
N ALA A 207 -0.68 -7.91 3.81
CA ALA A 207 -0.93 -9.15 4.52
C ALA A 207 -0.49 -10.33 3.64
N GLY A 208 -0.04 -11.43 4.25
CA GLY A 208 0.24 -12.67 3.52
C GLY A 208 1.46 -12.58 2.60
N ARG A 209 2.50 -11.82 2.99
CA ARG A 209 3.78 -11.88 2.27
C ARG A 209 4.48 -13.22 2.38
N ASN A 210 4.18 -14.00 3.41
CA ASN A 210 4.49 -15.41 3.45
C ASN A 210 3.38 -16.18 2.71
N MET A 211 3.73 -16.88 1.62
CA MET A 211 2.78 -17.64 0.80
C MET A 211 2.22 -18.86 1.54
N ASP A 212 2.93 -19.35 2.56
CA ASP A 212 2.50 -20.48 3.39
C ASP A 212 1.47 -20.09 4.46
N MET A 213 1.08 -18.80 4.51
CA MET A 213 0.17 -18.26 5.51
C MET A 213 -1.06 -17.68 4.83
N GLU A 214 -2.24 -18.10 5.29
CA GLU A 214 -3.49 -17.44 4.95
C GLU A 214 -3.56 -16.05 5.57
N ALA A 215 -3.96 -15.08 4.75
CA ALA A 215 -4.07 -13.69 5.14
C ALA A 215 -5.37 -13.07 4.62
N ARG A 216 -5.75 -11.94 5.21
CA ARG A 216 -7.03 -11.29 4.92
C ARG A 216 -6.86 -9.80 4.68
N GLY A 217 -7.42 -9.32 3.57
CA GLY A 217 -7.55 -7.91 3.23
C GLY A 217 -8.98 -7.44 3.49
N TRP A 218 -9.21 -6.82 4.65
CA TRP A 218 -10.51 -6.29 5.04
C TRP A 218 -10.70 -4.86 4.56
N THR A 219 -11.86 -4.56 3.99
CA THR A 219 -12.23 -3.19 3.58
C THR A 219 -13.61 -2.86 4.13
N TYR A 220 -13.63 -1.90 5.04
CA TYR A 220 -14.86 -1.42 5.67
C TYR A 220 -15.40 -0.21 4.91
N VAL A 221 -16.64 -0.29 4.42
CA VAL A 221 -17.27 0.75 3.59
C VAL A 221 -18.57 1.23 4.21
N ARG A 222 -18.98 2.48 3.96
CA ARG A 222 -20.27 2.99 4.46
C ARG A 222 -21.48 2.35 3.78
N SER A 223 -21.31 1.88 2.55
CA SER A 223 -22.35 1.19 1.78
C SER A 223 -21.70 0.36 0.67
N LEU A 224 -22.18 -0.87 0.50
CA LEU A 224 -21.73 -1.76 -0.60
C LEU A 224 -22.21 -1.28 -1.98
N ALA A 225 -23.24 -0.42 -2.05
CA ALA A 225 -23.68 0.17 -3.32
C ALA A 225 -22.60 1.06 -3.95
N LYS A 226 -21.80 1.75 -3.11
CA LYS A 226 -20.64 2.53 -3.58
C LYS A 226 -19.53 1.66 -4.14
N LEU A 227 -19.46 0.38 -3.76
CA LEU A 227 -18.51 -0.57 -4.31
C LEU A 227 -18.83 -0.84 -5.79
N LYS A 228 -20.11 -1.02 -6.15
CA LYS A 228 -20.55 -1.29 -7.53
C LYS A 228 -20.17 -0.18 -8.51
N CYS A 229 -20.27 1.08 -8.10
CA CYS A 229 -19.83 2.22 -8.92
C CYS A 229 -18.30 2.32 -9.02
N TRP A 230 -17.57 1.79 -8.04
CA TRP A 230 -16.11 1.76 -8.02
C TRP A 230 -15.57 0.59 -8.84
N THR A 231 -16.29 -0.54 -8.86
CA THR A 231 -16.00 -1.74 -9.65
C THR A 231 -16.53 -1.67 -11.09
N ALA A 232 -17.40 -0.72 -11.45
CA ALA A 232 -17.80 -0.53 -12.86
C ALA A 232 -16.62 -0.09 -13.77
N PHE A 233 -15.44 0.21 -13.20
CA PHE A 233 -14.16 0.29 -13.90
C PHE A 233 -13.52 -1.09 -14.21
N GLN A 234 -14.10 -2.21 -13.75
CA GLN A 234 -13.60 -3.59 -13.95
C GLN A 234 -13.84 -4.14 -15.37
N ASP A 235 -14.84 -3.66 -16.11
CA ASP A 235 -15.11 -4.22 -17.44
C ASP A 235 -13.97 -3.96 -18.44
N THR A 236 -13.03 -3.07 -18.10
CA THR A 236 -11.76 -2.86 -18.82
C THR A 236 -10.58 -3.64 -18.25
N TRP A 237 -10.70 -4.28 -17.08
CA TRP A 237 -9.61 -4.95 -16.36
C TRP A 237 -9.56 -6.45 -16.62
N CYS A 238 -10.71 -7.13 -16.70
CA CYS A 238 -10.77 -8.56 -17.03
C CYS A 238 -10.65 -8.83 -18.53
N ALA A 239 -10.96 -7.86 -19.39
CA ALA A 239 -10.93 -8.02 -20.85
C ALA A 239 -9.52 -7.90 -21.47
N SER A 240 -8.46 -7.86 -20.66
CA SER A 240 -7.08 -7.65 -21.11
C SER A 240 -6.06 -8.62 -20.49
N PHE A 241 -6.55 -9.75 -19.97
CA PHE A 241 -5.75 -10.93 -19.68
C PHE A 241 -5.95 -11.98 -20.77
#